data_AF-A0A959F3E2-F1
#
_entry.id   AF-A0A959F3E2-F1
#
_cell.length_a   1.000
_cell.length_b   1.000
_cell.length_c   1.000
_cell.angle_alpha   90.00
_cell.angle_beta   90.00
_cell.angle_gamma   90.00
#
_symmetry.space_group_name_H-M   'P 1'
#
loop_
_entity.id
_entity.type
_entity.pdbx_description
1 polymer ?
#
loop_
_entity_poly.entity_id
_entity_poly.type
_entity_poly.pdbx_seq_one_letter_code
_entity_poly.pdbx_strand_id
1 'polypeptide(L)'
;MSFLRTLLAFSLLFQGQGGHSQSSQSLKQEVDKVLYLDSKVDFERSPGISIALFIGDSTYTFHYGRADRAAATAPTDTTLYELGEVTQLFTAVLIHRLAGQGLLELEGVVEKYLSVPDSSLAHLSVRQCLRHRSG
;
A
#
# COMPACT_ATOMS: atom_id res chain seq x y z
N MET A 1 -5.04 33.21 -51.24
CA MET A 1 -5.72 31.91 -51.02
C MET A 1 -4.67 30.82 -51.24
N SER A 2 -3.98 30.29 -50.24
CA SER A 2 -4.33 28.97 -49.67
C SER A 2 -3.48 28.58 -48.45
N PHE A 3 -2.64 29.48 -47.89
CA PHE A 3 -1.69 29.10 -46.83
C PHE A 3 -2.11 29.48 -45.39
N LEU A 4 -2.96 30.48 -45.20
CA LEU A 4 -3.36 30.94 -43.85
C LEU A 4 -4.51 30.12 -43.25
N ARG A 5 -5.20 29.30 -44.05
CA ARG A 5 -6.31 28.44 -43.57
C ARG A 5 -5.84 27.09 -43.05
N THR A 6 -4.64 26.64 -43.42
CA THR A 6 -4.11 25.32 -43.04
C THR A 6 -3.49 25.32 -41.64
N LEU A 7 -3.03 26.47 -41.14
CA LEU A 7 -2.37 26.56 -39.82
C LEU A 7 -3.35 26.47 -38.63
N LEU A 8 -4.63 26.82 -38.84
CA LEU A 8 -5.67 26.82 -37.80
C LEU A 8 -6.35 25.44 -37.62
N ALA A 9 -6.13 24.51 -38.55
CA ALA A 9 -6.69 23.16 -38.50
C ALA A 9 -5.82 22.16 -37.71
N PHE A 10 -4.57 22.51 -37.38
CA PHE A 10 -3.66 21.61 -36.66
C PHE A 10 -3.72 21.77 -35.13
N SER A 11 -4.26 22.89 -34.62
CA SER A 11 -4.38 23.14 -33.18
C SER A 11 -5.59 22.47 -32.51
N LEU A 12 -6.49 21.84 -33.27
CA LEU A 12 -7.69 21.18 -32.73
C LEU A 12 -7.54 19.67 -32.49
N LEU A 13 -6.42 19.06 -32.86
CA LEU A 13 -6.20 17.61 -32.68
C LEU A 13 -5.50 17.23 -31.37
N PHE A 14 -5.23 18.19 -30.47
CA PHE A 14 -4.60 17.92 -29.17
C PHE A 14 -5.58 17.93 -27.96
N GLN A 15 -6.88 17.97 -28.20
CA GLN A 15 -7.91 17.85 -27.16
C GLN A 15 -8.30 16.36 -26.99
N GLY A 16 -7.37 15.54 -26.50
CA GLY A 16 -7.56 14.07 -26.44
C GLY A 16 -7.09 13.38 -25.15
N GLN A 17 -6.78 14.13 -24.08
CA GLN A 17 -6.30 13.58 -22.80
C GLN A 17 -6.85 14.39 -21.61
N GLY A 18 -8.16 14.65 -21.55
CA GLY A 18 -8.79 15.44 -20.48
C GLY A 18 -9.33 14.62 -19.29
N GLY A 19 -9.51 13.31 -19.43
CA GLY A 19 -10.24 12.50 -18.44
C GLY A 19 -9.49 12.23 -17.13
N HIS A 20 -8.16 12.13 -17.18
CA HIS A 20 -7.36 11.73 -16.01
C HIS A 20 -7.10 12.91 -15.05
N SER A 21 -6.92 14.12 -15.56
CA SER A 21 -6.63 15.29 -14.72
C SER A 21 -7.81 15.70 -13.86
N GLN A 22 -9.04 15.62 -14.39
CA GLN A 22 -10.25 15.96 -13.64
C GLN A 22 -10.55 14.91 -12.55
N SER A 23 -10.41 13.61 -12.88
CA SER A 23 -10.58 12.50 -11.95
C SER A 23 -9.58 12.55 -10.79
N SER A 24 -8.29 12.71 -11.09
CA SER A 24 -7.23 12.80 -10.09
C SER A 24 -7.45 13.95 -9.11
N GLN A 25 -7.89 15.12 -9.61
CA GLN A 25 -8.17 16.28 -8.77
C GLN A 25 -9.35 16.03 -7.82
N SER A 26 -10.44 15.43 -8.30
CA SER A 26 -11.58 15.06 -7.44
C SER A 26 -11.22 14.01 -6.40
N LEU A 27 -10.41 13.01 -6.77
CA LEU A 27 -9.94 11.99 -5.82
C LEU A 27 -9.03 12.60 -4.76
N LYS A 28 -8.14 13.52 -5.15
CA LYS A 28 -7.29 14.25 -4.21
C LYS A 28 -8.13 15.00 -3.17
N GLN A 29 -9.19 15.68 -3.60
CA GLN A 29 -10.08 16.42 -2.68
C GLN A 29 -10.74 15.49 -1.66
N GLU A 30 -11.18 14.30 -2.07
CA GLU A 30 -11.78 13.34 -1.14
C GLU A 30 -10.74 12.76 -0.17
N VAL A 31 -9.54 12.45 -0.65
CA VAL A 31 -8.42 12.02 0.20
C VAL A 31 -8.05 13.12 1.21
N ASP A 32 -7.91 14.37 0.76
CA ASP A 32 -7.65 15.53 1.62
C ASP A 32 -8.73 15.60 2.72
N LYS A 33 -10.01 15.48 2.34
CA LYS A 33 -11.13 15.55 3.29
C LYS A 33 -11.02 14.51 4.41
N VAL A 34 -10.80 13.23 4.06
CA VAL A 34 -10.65 12.14 5.04
C VAL A 34 -9.43 12.39 5.94
N LEU A 35 -8.36 12.91 5.37
CA LEU A 35 -7.09 13.11 6.06
C LEU A 35 -7.12 14.28 7.06
N TYR A 36 -7.74 15.40 6.68
CA TYR A 36 -7.80 16.59 7.52
C TYR A 36 -9.01 16.62 8.47
N LEU A 37 -10.18 16.12 8.04
CA LEU A 37 -11.40 16.23 8.82
C LEU A 37 -11.65 15.00 9.69
N ASP A 38 -11.52 13.80 9.12
CA ASP A 38 -11.93 12.58 9.82
C ASP A 38 -10.81 12.01 10.70
N SER A 39 -9.56 12.09 10.23
CA SER A 39 -8.40 11.57 10.95
C SER A 39 -7.61 12.62 11.75
N LYS A 40 -7.91 13.92 11.57
CA LYS A 40 -7.28 15.05 12.28
C LYS A 40 -5.75 14.99 12.27
N VAL A 41 -5.16 14.65 11.13
CA VAL A 41 -3.70 14.57 11.01
C VAL A 41 -3.09 15.97 11.00
N ASP A 42 -2.17 16.22 11.93
CA ASP A 42 -1.32 17.41 11.93
C ASP A 42 -0.03 17.12 11.16
N PHE A 43 0.07 17.60 9.92
CA PHE A 43 1.22 17.36 9.05
C PHE A 43 2.51 18.06 9.48
N GLU A 44 2.43 19.08 10.33
CA GLU A 44 3.63 19.69 10.91
C GLU A 44 4.22 18.78 11.99
N ARG A 45 3.37 18.01 12.68
CA ARG A 45 3.77 17.13 13.78
C ARG A 45 3.93 15.67 13.37
N SER A 46 3.35 15.25 12.25
CA SER A 46 3.31 13.85 11.80
C SER A 46 4.39 13.56 10.75
N PRO A 47 5.03 12.37 10.80
CA PRO A 47 5.85 11.88 9.69
C PRO A 47 5.03 11.75 8.40
N GLY A 48 5.73 11.62 7.28
CA GLY A 48 5.14 11.55 5.96
C GLY A 48 4.10 10.44 5.79
N ILE A 49 3.08 10.72 4.98
CA ILE A 49 2.01 9.77 4.64
C ILE A 49 1.98 9.62 3.11
N SER A 50 2.02 8.39 2.64
CA SER A 50 1.81 8.04 1.22
C SER A 50 0.54 7.21 1.08
N ILE A 51 -0.34 7.60 0.17
CA ILE A 51 -1.61 6.91 -0.13
C ILE A 51 -1.60 6.53 -1.61
N ALA A 52 -1.86 5.25 -1.90
CA ALA A 52 -2.05 4.76 -3.26
C ALA A 52 -3.46 4.19 -3.42
N LEU A 53 -4.17 4.61 -4.47
CA LEU A 53 -5.50 4.12 -4.85
C LEU A 53 -5.41 3.39 -6.18
N PHE A 54 -5.89 2.15 -6.21
CA PHE A 54 -6.03 1.34 -7.42
C PHE A 54 -7.50 1.28 -7.83
N ILE A 55 -7.86 1.88 -8.96
CA ILE A 55 -9.23 1.95 -9.47
C ILE A 55 -9.24 1.46 -10.92
N GLY A 56 -9.70 0.24 -11.15
CA GLY A 56 -9.53 -0.44 -12.43
C GLY A 56 -8.04 -0.56 -12.78
N ASP A 57 -7.68 -0.14 -13.99
CA ASP A 57 -6.27 -0.12 -14.45
C ASP A 57 -5.52 1.17 -14.08
N SER A 58 -6.18 2.10 -13.38
CA SER A 58 -5.58 3.38 -12.97
C SER A 58 -5.01 3.30 -11.55
N THR A 59 -3.82 3.86 -11.38
CA THR A 59 -3.19 4.06 -10.07
C THR A 59 -3.03 5.55 -9.81
N TYR A 60 -3.42 5.99 -8.61
CA TYR A 60 -3.28 7.36 -8.15
C TYR A 60 -2.50 7.37 -6.84
N THR A 61 -1.47 8.21 -6.75
CA THR A 61 -0.66 8.36 -5.54
C THR A 61 -0.74 9.78 -4.99
N PHE A 62 -0.80 9.89 -3.67
CA PHE A 62 -0.86 11.15 -2.94
C PHE A 62 0.08 11.10 -1.75
N HIS A 63 0.85 12.17 -1.56
CA HIS A 63 1.88 12.24 -0.52
C HIS A 63 1.70 13.50 0.33
N TYR A 64 1.87 13.36 1.64
CA TYR A 64 1.64 14.41 2.62
C TYR A 64 2.75 14.41 3.68
N GLY A 65 2.98 15.56 4.31
CA GLY A 65 3.97 15.69 5.38
C GLY A 65 5.41 15.53 4.91
N ARG A 66 6.28 14.98 5.77
CA ARG A 66 7.72 14.87 5.55
C ARG A 66 8.23 13.46 5.87
N ALA A 67 8.83 12.79 4.89
CA ALA A 67 9.45 11.47 5.05
C ALA A 67 10.66 11.54 5.99
N ASP A 68 11.45 12.61 5.89
CA ASP A 68 12.52 12.93 6.83
C ASP A 68 12.22 14.29 7.48
N ARG A 69 12.06 14.31 8.80
CA ARG A 69 11.78 15.54 9.56
C ARG A 69 12.99 16.47 9.60
N ALA A 70 14.20 15.93 9.64
CA ALA A 70 15.43 16.71 9.73
C ALA A 70 15.82 17.27 8.36
N ALA A 71 15.75 16.44 7.31
CA ALA A 71 16.02 16.88 5.93
C ALA A 71 14.82 17.59 5.28
N ALA A 72 13.67 17.62 5.95
CA ALA A 72 12.45 18.27 5.50
C ALA A 72 11.92 17.76 4.14
N THR A 73 12.26 16.53 3.76
CA THR A 73 11.92 15.96 2.45
C THR A 73 10.48 15.45 2.42
N ALA A 74 9.76 15.77 1.35
CA ALA A 74 8.43 15.22 1.11
C ALA A 74 8.53 13.74 0.70
N PRO A 75 7.55 12.89 1.05
CA PRO A 75 7.48 11.54 0.52
C PRO A 75 7.24 11.50 -0.99
N THR A 76 7.57 10.35 -1.57
CA THR A 76 7.44 10.01 -2.98
C THR A 76 6.88 8.59 -3.12
N ASP A 77 6.59 8.18 -4.36
CA ASP A 77 6.19 6.80 -4.71
C ASP A 77 7.21 5.73 -4.29
N THR A 78 8.46 6.13 -4.03
CA THR A 78 9.58 5.23 -3.68
C THR A 78 10.05 5.38 -2.24
N THR A 79 9.37 6.21 -1.44
CA THR A 79 9.69 6.33 -0.01
C THR A 79 9.43 5.01 0.71
N LEU A 80 10.43 4.53 1.45
CA LEU A 80 10.33 3.30 2.23
C LEU A 80 9.72 3.57 3.60
N TYR A 81 8.80 2.71 4.00
CA TYR A 81 8.14 2.73 5.30
C TYR A 81 8.27 1.35 5.95
N GLU A 82 8.32 1.34 7.28
CA GLU A 82 8.17 0.10 8.04
C GLU A 82 6.70 -0.33 8.03
N LEU A 83 6.42 -1.54 7.54
CA LEU A 83 5.05 -2.04 7.42
C LEU A 83 4.45 -2.55 8.75
N GLY A 84 5.28 -2.75 9.77
CA GLY A 84 4.83 -3.29 11.06
C GLY A 84 4.10 -4.62 10.91
N GLU A 85 2.95 -4.76 11.59
CA GLU A 85 2.14 -5.98 11.61
C GLU A 85 1.61 -6.41 10.23
N VAL A 86 1.52 -5.50 9.26
CA VAL A 86 1.17 -5.86 7.87
C VAL A 86 2.14 -6.91 7.31
N THR A 87 3.39 -6.95 7.80
CA THR A 87 4.38 -7.98 7.49
C THR A 87 3.87 -9.40 7.74
N GLN A 88 2.99 -9.62 8.73
CA GLN A 88 2.44 -10.94 9.06
C GLN A 88 1.64 -11.55 7.92
N LEU A 89 1.02 -10.74 7.05
CA LEU A 89 0.32 -11.24 5.87
C LEU A 89 1.29 -11.95 4.90
N PHE A 90 2.50 -11.41 4.74
CA PHE A 90 3.55 -12.04 3.92
C PHE A 90 4.02 -13.34 4.54
N THR A 91 4.23 -13.36 5.85
CA THR A 91 4.57 -14.59 6.60
C THR A 91 3.47 -15.64 6.46
N ALA A 92 2.20 -15.26 6.56
CA ALA A 92 1.07 -16.16 6.39
C ALA A 92 1.00 -16.75 4.97
N VAL A 93 1.20 -15.93 3.94
CA VAL A 93 1.28 -16.39 2.53
C VAL A 93 2.42 -17.39 2.35
N LEU A 94 3.60 -17.12 2.94
CA LEU A 94 4.74 -18.03 2.89
C LEU A 94 4.42 -19.38 3.54
N ILE A 95 3.80 -19.38 4.73
CA ILE A 95 3.39 -20.61 5.42
C ILE A 95 2.38 -21.40 4.59
N HIS A 96 1.38 -20.71 4.01
CA HIS A 96 0.41 -21.35 3.11
C HIS A 96 1.06 -21.92 1.86
N ARG A 97 2.08 -21.26 1.31
CA ARG A 97 2.86 -21.77 0.16
C ARG A 97 3.63 -23.04 0.53
N LEU A 98 4.31 -23.06 1.68
CA LEU A 98 5.01 -24.25 2.18
C LEU A 98 4.04 -25.40 2.42
N ALA A 99 2.86 -25.11 2.97
CA ALA A 99 1.80 -26.11 3.14
C ALA A 99 1.30 -26.67 1.82
N GLY A 100 1.09 -25.81 0.81
CA GLY A 100 0.72 -26.23 -0.54
C GLY A 100 1.79 -27.07 -1.25
N GLN A 101 3.06 -26.95 -0.84
CA GLN A 101 4.18 -27.76 -1.32
C GLN A 101 4.38 -29.06 -0.51
N GLY A 102 3.59 -29.30 0.54
CA GLY A 102 3.74 -30.45 1.43
C GLY A 102 4.97 -30.38 2.34
N LEU A 103 5.63 -29.23 2.44
CA LEU A 103 6.81 -29.03 3.30
C LEU A 103 6.43 -28.75 4.76
N LEU A 104 5.17 -28.36 5.00
CA LEU A 104 4.60 -28.07 6.30
C LEU A 104 3.13 -28.50 6.31
N GLU A 105 2.60 -28.83 7.49
CA GLU A 105 1.19 -29.13 7.70
C GLU A 105 0.60 -28.07 8.62
N LEU A 106 -0.54 -27.47 8.24
CA LEU A 106 -1.19 -26.45 9.08
C LEU A 106 -1.72 -27.03 10.40
N GLU A 107 -2.13 -28.30 10.40
CA GLU A 107 -2.50 -29.01 11.64
C GLU A 107 -1.30 -29.61 12.36
N GLY A 108 -0.11 -29.57 11.76
CA GLY A 108 1.12 -30.05 12.38
C GLY A 108 1.48 -29.19 13.58
N VAL A 109 1.95 -29.84 14.63
CA VAL A 109 2.46 -29.16 15.82
C VAL A 109 3.74 -28.39 15.51
N VAL A 110 3.95 -27.22 16.12
CA VAL A 110 5.08 -26.33 15.83
C VAL A 110 6.43 -27.02 16.08
N GLU A 111 6.53 -27.87 17.11
CA GLU A 111 7.76 -28.59 17.47
C GLU A 111 8.27 -29.51 16.34
N LYS A 112 7.38 -29.97 15.43
CA LYS A 112 7.76 -30.75 14.25
C LYS A 112 8.67 -29.96 13.30
N TYR A 113 8.56 -28.64 13.28
CA TYR A 113 9.22 -27.76 12.32
C TYR A 113 10.28 -26.86 12.96
N LEU A 114 10.16 -26.56 14.25
CA LEU A 114 11.03 -25.64 14.97
C LEU A 114 11.37 -26.21 16.34
N SER A 115 12.65 -26.14 16.72
CA SER A 115 13.05 -26.38 18.11
C SER A 115 12.54 -25.24 18.98
N VAL A 116 11.44 -25.48 19.70
CA VAL A 116 10.88 -24.53 20.67
C VAL A 116 11.50 -24.79 22.05
N PRO A 117 12.13 -23.78 22.69
CA PRO A 117 12.70 -23.95 24.02
C PRO A 117 11.64 -24.15 25.11
N ASP A 118 10.42 -23.66 24.86
CA ASP A 118 9.29 -23.77 25.78
C ASP A 118 8.33 -24.87 25.32
N SER A 119 8.20 -25.91 26.14
CA SER A 119 7.25 -27.01 25.92
C SER A 119 5.78 -26.55 25.90
N SER A 120 5.47 -25.37 26.45
CA SER A 120 4.12 -24.79 26.41
C SER A 120 3.67 -24.50 24.98
N LEU A 121 4.60 -24.26 24.04
CA LEU A 121 4.30 -24.00 22.63
C LEU A 121 4.31 -25.27 21.78
N ALA A 122 4.85 -26.38 22.30
CA ALA A 122 5.07 -27.61 21.55
C ALA A 122 3.78 -28.25 21.04
N HIS A 123 2.67 -28.10 21.78
CA HIS A 123 1.38 -28.68 21.43
C HIS A 123 0.55 -27.83 20.45
N LEU A 124 0.99 -26.59 20.17
CA LEU A 124 0.26 -25.68 19.29
C LEU A 124 0.43 -26.10 17.84
N SER A 125 -0.66 -26.09 17.07
CA SER A 125 -0.59 -26.24 15.63
C SER A 125 -0.15 -24.95 14.95
N VAL A 126 0.48 -25.08 13.77
CA VAL A 126 0.84 -23.92 12.94
C VAL A 126 -0.39 -23.04 12.64
N ARG A 127 -1.57 -23.65 12.45
CA ARG A 127 -2.84 -22.93 12.25
C ARG A 127 -3.23 -22.10 13.47
N GLN A 128 -3.01 -22.58 14.69
CA GLN A 128 -3.34 -21.82 15.89
C GLN A 128 -2.46 -20.56 16.00
N CYS A 129 -1.16 -20.69 15.69
CA CYS A 129 -0.24 -19.55 15.64
C CYS A 129 -0.65 -18.53 14.57
N LEU A 130 -0.98 -18.98 13.35
CA LEU A 130 -1.42 -18.12 12.26
C LEU A 130 -2.70 -17.31 12.55
N ARG A 131 -3.54 -17.79 13.48
CA ARG A 131 -4.87 -17.21 13.77
C ARG A 131 -4.93 -16.51 15.13
N HIS A 132 -3.80 -16.28 15.77
CA HIS A 132 -3.75 -15.72 17.13
C HIS A 132 -4.63 -16.49 18.13
N ARG A 133 -4.60 -17.83 18.05
CA ARG A 133 -5.34 -18.72 18.97
C ARG A 133 -4.43 -19.70 19.72
N SER A 134 -3.19 -19.27 19.96
CA SER A 134 -2.21 -20.02 20.75
C SER A 134 -2.48 -19.98 22.25
N GLY A 135 -3.36 -19.08 22.72
CA GLY A 135 -3.48 -18.71 24.13
C GLY A 135 -2.82 -17.37 24.37
#